data_AF-A0A2M7GPG1-F1
#
_entry.id   AF-A0A2M7GPG1-F1
#
_cell.length_a   1.000
_cell.length_b   1.000
_cell.length_c   1.000
_cell.angle_alpha   90.00
_cell.angle_beta   90.00
_cell.angle_gamma   90.00
#
_symmetry.space_group_name_H-M   'P 1'
#
loop_
_entity.id
_entity.type
_entity.pdbx_description
1 polymer ?
#
loop_
_entity_poly.entity_id
_entity_poly.type
_entity_poly.pdbx_seq_one_letter_code
_entity_poly.pdbx_strand_id
1 'polypeptide(L)' 'MPNFHIYPVADGDSFWVKASNSDEARKLIALNVPDAANAAEASQYRCEEDDQKSPPHGLIYHQMGRPISITKR' A
#
# COMPACT_ATOMS: atom_id res chain seq x y z
N MET A 1 -7.65 12.09 3.89
CA MET A 1 -6.80 11.20 3.08
C MET A 1 -7.61 9.96 2.79
N PRO A 2 -7.90 9.68 1.50
CA PRO A 2 -8.52 8.43 1.09
C PRO A 2 -7.67 7.21 1.49
N ASN A 3 -8.32 6.06 1.50
CA ASN A 3 -7.68 4.78 1.72
C ASN A 3 -7.41 4.13 0.37
N PHE A 4 -6.21 3.61 0.17
CA PHE A 4 -5.85 2.90 -1.05
C PHE A 4 -5.55 1.44 -0.75
N HIS A 5 -6.05 0.57 -1.61
CA HIS A 5 -5.71 -0.84 -1.68
C HIS A 5 -4.71 -1.05 -2.83
N ILE A 6 -3.56 -1.61 -2.49
CA ILE A 6 -2.46 -1.90 -3.40
C ILE A 6 -2.23 -3.39 -3.38
N TYR A 7 -2.30 -4.03 -4.55
CA TYR A 7 -2.19 -5.47 -4.66
C TYR A 7 -1.45 -5.85 -5.95
N PRO A 8 -0.68 -6.95 -5.95
CA PRO A 8 0.06 -7.38 -7.11
C PRO A 8 -0.89 -7.81 -8.23
N VAL A 9 -0.44 -7.64 -9.47
CA VAL A 9 -1.14 -8.16 -10.67
C VAL A 9 -1.02 -9.68 -10.75
N ALA A 10 0.07 -10.24 -10.22
CA ALA A 10 0.26 -11.66 -9.97
C ALA A 10 -0.19 -12.03 -8.55
N ASP A 11 -0.08 -13.31 -8.18
CA ASP A 11 -0.35 -13.74 -6.81
C ASP A 11 0.66 -13.12 -5.82
N GLY A 12 0.13 -12.63 -4.70
CA GLY A 12 0.92 -12.07 -3.61
C GLY A 12 0.06 -11.31 -2.62
N ASP A 13 0.72 -10.62 -1.69
CA ASP A 13 0.03 -9.95 -0.59
C ASP A 13 -0.56 -8.60 -0.99
N SER A 14 -1.74 -8.31 -0.47
CA SER A 14 -2.36 -6.99 -0.55
C SER A 14 -1.95 -6.08 0.61
N PHE A 15 -1.98 -4.78 0.32
CA PHE A 15 -1.65 -3.71 1.26
C PHE A 15 -2.71 -2.62 1.26
N TRP A 16 -2.99 -2.05 2.44
CA TRP A 16 -3.85 -0.87 2.56
C TRP A 16 -3.09 0.26 3.23
N VAL A 17 -3.22 1.48 2.69
CA VAL A 17 -2.54 2.67 3.23
C VAL A 17 -3.40 3.93 3.04
N LYS A 18 -3.27 4.90 3.94
CA LYS A 18 -3.80 6.25 3.74
C LYS A 18 -2.78 7.09 2.96
N ALA A 19 -3.21 7.70 1.87
CA ALA A 19 -2.41 8.61 1.06
C ALA A 19 -3.27 9.75 0.51
N SER A 20 -2.66 10.75 -0.12
CA SER A 20 -3.36 11.85 -0.79
C SER A 20 -3.79 11.48 -2.20
N ASN A 21 -3.07 10.54 -2.84
CA ASN A 21 -3.36 10.02 -4.18
C ASN A 21 -2.73 8.63 -4.37
N SER A 22 -3.06 7.98 -5.49
CA SER A 22 -2.58 6.64 -5.84
C SER A 22 -1.06 6.53 -5.96
N ASP A 23 -0.39 7.57 -6.47
CA ASP A 23 1.07 7.56 -6.66
C ASP A 23 1.80 7.64 -5.33
N GLU A 24 1.31 8.46 -4.41
CA GLU A 24 1.81 8.51 -3.04
C GLU A 24 1.58 7.18 -2.33
N ALA A 25 0.39 6.57 -2.47
CA ALA A 25 0.10 5.27 -1.88
C ALA A 25 1.10 4.20 -2.33
N ARG A 26 1.35 4.11 -3.64
CA ARG A 26 2.33 3.19 -4.22
C ARG A 26 3.74 3.42 -3.70
N LYS A 27 4.18 4.68 -3.61
CA LYS A 27 5.50 5.04 -3.06
C LYS A 27 5.62 4.64 -1.59
N LEU A 28 4.58 4.85 -0.79
CA LEU A 28 4.57 4.45 0.62
C LEU A 28 4.76 2.94 0.78
N ILE A 29 4.08 2.12 -0.05
CA ILE A 29 4.28 0.67 -0.07
C ILE A 29 5.73 0.34 -0.49
N ALA A 30 6.17 0.83 -1.64
CA ALA A 30 7.50 0.52 -2.19
C ALA A 30 8.66 0.89 -1.24
N LEU A 31 8.51 1.95 -0.44
CA LEU A 31 9.54 2.43 0.48
C LEU A 31 9.53 1.74 1.85
N ASN A 32 8.39 1.20 2.29
CA ASN A 32 8.23 0.69 3.65
C ASN A 32 7.95 -0.81 3.71
N VAL A 33 7.60 -1.46 2.59
CA VAL A 33 7.35 -2.90 2.50
C VAL A 33 8.48 -3.54 1.68
N PRO A 34 9.42 -4.26 2.34
CA PRO A 34 10.58 -4.86 1.65
C PRO A 34 10.20 -5.78 0.49
N ASP A 35 9.13 -6.54 0.66
CA ASP A 35 8.67 -7.55 -0.31
C ASP A 35 7.85 -6.95 -1.47
N ALA A 36 7.55 -5.64 -1.41
CA ALA A 36 6.77 -4.92 -2.41
C ALA A 36 7.48 -3.67 -2.93
N ALA A 37 8.82 -3.70 -3.02
CA ALA A 37 9.65 -2.60 -3.52
C ALA A 37 9.24 -2.10 -4.93
N ASN A 38 8.57 -2.95 -5.69
CA ASN A 38 8.03 -2.70 -7.03
C ASN A 38 6.58 -2.22 -7.05
N ALA A 39 5.97 -1.88 -5.92
CA ALA A 39 4.59 -1.36 -5.86
C ALA A 39 4.38 -0.05 -6.62
N ALA A 40 5.47 0.69 -6.90
CA ALA A 40 5.48 1.86 -7.77
C ALA A 40 5.12 1.53 -9.23
N GLU A 41 5.38 0.29 -9.69
CA GLU A 41 5.18 -0.12 -11.07
C GLU A 41 3.74 -0.56 -11.31
N ALA A 42 3.00 0.17 -12.16
CA ALA A 42 1.61 -0.13 -12.48
C ALA A 42 1.42 -1.47 -13.24
N SER A 43 2.49 -1.99 -13.86
CA SER A 43 2.51 -3.30 -14.51
C SER A 43 2.60 -4.46 -13.52
N GLN A 44 3.08 -4.20 -12.30
CA GLN A 44 3.28 -5.23 -11.27
C GLN A 44 2.28 -5.11 -10.14
N TYR A 45 1.79 -3.90 -9.85
CA TYR A 45 0.78 -3.66 -8.82
C TYR A 45 -0.38 -2.81 -9.33
N ARG A 46 -1.59 -3.14 -8.91
CA ARG A 46 -2.77 -2.29 -9.01
C ARG A 46 -2.90 -1.44 -7.75
N CYS A 47 -3.59 -0.31 -7.89
CA CYS A 47 -3.85 0.63 -6.82
C CYS A 47 -5.23 1.22 -7.08
N GLU A 48 -6.13 1.07 -6.12
CA GLU A 48 -7.49 1.59 -6.17
C GLU A 48 -7.87 2.18 -4.82
N GLU A 49 -8.83 3.10 -4.82
CA GLU A 49 -9.41 3.61 -3.58
C GLU A 49 -10.31 2.52 -2.97
N ASP A 50 -10.10 2.21 -1.69
CA ASP A 50 -10.85 1.19 -0.97
C ASP A 50 -11.29 1.72 0.40
N ASP A 51 -12.51 2.27 0.45
CA ASP A 51 -13.08 2.79 1.69
C ASP A 51 -13.65 1.71 2.62
N GLN A 52 -13.65 0.43 2.22
CA GLN A 52 -14.07 -0.66 3.10
C GLN A 52 -13.01 -0.97 4.16
N LYS A 53 -11.74 -0.66 3.88
CA LYS A 53 -10.60 -0.86 4.78
C LYS A 53 -9.93 0.46 5.07
N SER A 54 -10.08 0.96 6.30
CA SER A 54 -9.44 2.22 6.73
C SER A 54 -8.28 1.98 7.70
N PRO A 55 -7.03 1.88 7.20
CA PRO A 55 -5.86 1.81 8.07
C PRO A 55 -5.68 3.14 8.84
N PRO A 56 -5.14 3.11 10.07
CA PRO A 56 -4.74 4.31 10.77
C PRO A 56 -3.67 5.08 9.99
N HIS A 57 -3.65 6.39 10.18
CA HIS A 57 -2.63 7.24 9.55
C HIS A 57 -1.22 6.85 10.04
N GLY A 58 -0.26 6.75 9.12
CA GLY A 58 1.11 6.33 9.42
C GLY A 58 1.31 4.81 9.48
N LEU A 59 0.28 4.00 9.18
CA LEU A 59 0.39 2.54 9.08
C LEU A 59 0.01 2.04 7.70
N ILE A 60 0.69 0.96 7.28
CA ILE A 60 0.32 0.11 6.17
C ILE A 60 -0.25 -1.18 6.75
N TYR A 61 -1.47 -1.54 6.39
CA TYR A 61 -2.02 -2.83 6.72
C TYR A 61 -1.59 -3.85 5.68
N HIS A 62 -1.06 -4.97 6.13
CA HIS A 62 -0.61 -6.08 5.29
C HIS A 62 -1.58 -7.25 5.44
N GLN A 63 -2.06 -7.80 4.33
CA GLN A 63 -3.11 -8.84 4.35
C GLN A 63 -2.73 -10.06 5.17
N MET A 64 -1.49 -10.55 5.01
CA MET A 64 -1.01 -11.80 5.61
C MET A 64 0.00 -11.56 6.75
N GLY A 65 0.16 -10.31 7.20
CA GLY A 65 1.18 -9.96 8.18
C GLY A 65 0.77 -8.87 9.16
N ARG A 66 1.75 -8.42 9.94
CA ARG A 66 1.55 -7.35 10.91
C ARG A 66 1.50 -6.00 10.21
N PRO A 67 0.73 -5.02 10.73
CA PRO A 67 0.79 -3.65 10.24
C PRO A 67 2.23 -3.12 10.28
N ILE A 68 2.62 -2.42 9.22
CA ILE A 68 3.95 -1.86 9.04
C ILE A 68 3.88 -0.35 9.31
N SER A 69 4.82 0.17 10.10
CA SER A 69 4.91 1.61 10.38
C SER A 69 5.60 2.35 9.24
N ILE A 70 4.99 3.43 8.77
CA ILE A 70 5.58 4.31 7.76
C ILE A 70 6.65 5.16 8.45
N THR A 71 7.91 4.95 8.07
CA THR A 71 9.06 5.60 8.72
C THR A 71 9.74 6.65 7.85
N LYS A 72 9.46 6.70 6.54
CA LYS A 72 10.03 7.68 5.61
C LYS A 72 8.98 8.67 5.14
N ARG A 73 9.26 9.97 5.39
CA ARG A 73 8.61 11.14 4.79
C ARG A 73 9.48 11.69 3.67
#